data_AF-A0A7D9JNM9-F1
#
_entry.id   AF-A0A7D9JNM9-F1
#
_cell.length_a   1.000
_cell.length_b   1.000
_cell.length_c   1.000
_cell.angle_alpha   90.00
_cell.angle_beta   90.00
_cell.angle_gamma   90.00
#
_symmetry.space_group_name_H-M   'P 1'
#
loop_
_entity.id
_entity.type
_entity.pdbx_description
1 polymer ?
#
loop_
_entity_poly.entity_id
_entity_poly.type
_entity_poly.pdbx_seq_one_letter_code
_entity_poly.pdbx_strand_id
1 'polypeptide(L)'
;MFCSSCGVVCEPDSFFCHACGCRVDVTEGSRTDIDDIITDYFYRGYQYSAILGLLKKHQGVQIHVRTLKRKLKELGLKRREANYDEETVRQCIEQEMQEAGSLAGYRYIWHALRLRHHLNVPRRLVAIIMKEIDPDGVRARRAGRLTRRNYISLGPNFAWHID
;
A
#
# COMPACT_ATOMS: atom_id res chain seq x y z
N MET A 1 16.62 14.13 -24.56
CA MET A 1 15.37 14.91 -24.34
C MET A 1 15.42 16.23 -25.11
N PHE A 2 14.30 16.87 -25.41
CA PHE A 2 14.27 18.13 -26.17
C PHE A 2 13.82 19.30 -25.28
N CYS A 3 14.59 20.38 -25.26
CA CYS A 3 14.27 21.61 -24.52
C CYS A 3 13.24 22.45 -25.29
N SER A 4 12.00 22.54 -24.80
CA SER A 4 10.91 23.31 -25.42
C SER A 4 11.18 24.82 -25.50
N SER A 5 12.01 25.37 -24.60
CA SER A 5 12.32 26.80 -24.57
C SER A 5 13.48 27.21 -25.48
N CYS A 6 14.40 26.29 -25.77
CA CYS A 6 15.68 26.62 -26.39
C CYS A 6 16.04 25.74 -27.58
N GLY A 7 15.27 24.68 -27.85
CA GLY A 7 15.47 23.78 -28.98
C GLY A 7 16.66 22.84 -28.88
N VAL A 8 17.39 22.85 -27.76
CA VAL A 8 18.61 22.05 -27.58
C VAL A 8 18.27 20.63 -27.13
N VAL A 9 18.98 19.65 -27.70
CA VAL A 9 18.92 18.26 -27.27
C VAL A 9 19.72 18.11 -25.98
N CYS A 10 19.03 17.78 -24.89
CA CYS A 10 19.61 17.59 -23.56
C CYS A 10 19.89 16.10 -23.29
N GLU A 11 20.91 15.83 -22.47
CA GLU A 11 21.23 14.49 -21.99
C GLU A 11 20.05 13.85 -21.25
N PRO A 12 19.86 12.53 -21.37
CA PRO A 12 18.69 11.83 -20.85
C PRO A 12 18.54 11.84 -19.33
N ASP A 13 19.57 12.19 -18.55
CA ASP A 13 19.51 12.20 -17.08
C ASP A 13 19.56 13.63 -16.49
N SER A 14 19.49 14.66 -17.35
CA SER A 14 19.60 16.06 -16.92
C SER A 14 18.24 16.65 -16.56
N PHE A 15 18.06 17.03 -15.28
CA PHE A 15 16.86 17.73 -14.80
C PHE A 15 16.75 19.17 -15.30
N PHE A 16 17.85 19.74 -15.81
CA PHE A 16 17.96 21.12 -16.25
C PHE A 16 18.67 21.18 -17.59
N CYS A 17 18.19 22.07 -18.47
CA CYS A 17 18.83 22.31 -19.75
C CYS A 17 20.15 23.07 -19.51
N HIS A 18 21.25 22.53 -20.03
CA HIS A 18 22.58 23.15 -19.93
C HIS A 18 22.69 24.50 -20.67
N ALA A 19 21.79 24.79 -21.63
CA ALA A 19 21.84 26.02 -22.43
C ALA A 19 21.01 27.17 -21.83
N CYS A 20 19.80 26.89 -21.34
CA CYS A 20 18.90 27.94 -20.85
C CYS A 20 18.55 27.84 -19.36
N GLY A 21 18.99 26.79 -18.67
CA GLY A 21 18.67 26.56 -17.25
C GLY A 21 17.21 26.21 -16.96
N CYS A 22 16.34 26.13 -17.98
CA CYS A 22 14.96 25.68 -17.79
C CYS A 22 14.96 24.21 -17.35
N ARG A 23 14.04 23.89 -16.44
CA ARG A 23 13.78 22.51 -16.05
C ARG A 23 13.32 21.74 -17.29
N VAL A 24 14.05 20.69 -17.64
CA VAL A 24 13.58 19.75 -18.67
C VAL A 24 12.62 18.86 -17.92
N ASP A 25 11.34 18.95 -18.25
CA ASP A 25 10.36 18.04 -17.67
C ASP A 25 10.76 16.62 -18.09
N VAL A 26 11.31 15.88 -17.14
CA VAL A 26 11.50 14.44 -17.26
C VAL A 26 10.10 13.91 -17.51
N THR A 27 9.79 13.57 -18.76
CA THR A 27 8.61 12.78 -19.10
C THR A 27 8.85 11.35 -18.63
N GLU A 28 9.09 11.16 -17.34
CA GLU A 28 8.77 9.93 -16.63
C GLU A 28 7.26 9.91 -16.41
N GLY A 29 6.53 9.99 -17.53
CA GLY A 29 5.14 9.64 -17.59
C GLY A 29 5.09 8.18 -18.00
N SER A 30 5.34 7.28 -17.06
CA SER A 30 4.59 6.02 -17.12
C SER A 30 3.14 6.46 -17.26
N ARG A 31 2.53 6.15 -18.40
CA ARG A 31 1.09 6.32 -18.59
C ARG A 31 0.44 5.27 -17.70
N THR A 32 0.50 5.46 -16.36
CA THR A 32 -0.34 4.69 -15.44
C THR A 32 -1.74 4.99 -15.92
N ASP A 33 -2.41 3.97 -16.42
CA ASP A 33 -3.74 4.15 -16.95
C ASP A 33 -4.60 4.72 -15.82
N ILE A 34 -5.59 5.55 -16.16
CA ILE A 34 -6.51 6.10 -15.15
C ILE A 34 -7.14 4.94 -14.35
N ASP A 35 -7.26 3.78 -14.98
CA ASP A 35 -7.73 2.54 -14.38
C ASP A 35 -6.78 1.94 -13.33
N ASP A 36 -5.46 2.02 -13.51
CA ASP A 36 -4.48 1.59 -12.50
C ASP A 36 -4.55 2.47 -11.25
N ILE A 37 -4.69 3.78 -11.45
CA ILE A 37 -4.83 4.75 -10.36
C ILE A 37 -6.14 4.53 -9.59
N ILE A 38 -7.25 4.30 -10.32
CA ILE A 38 -8.54 3.96 -9.71
C ILE A 38 -8.42 2.68 -8.89
N THR A 39 -7.68 1.70 -9.41
CA THR A 39 -7.45 0.40 -8.76
C THR A 39 -6.66 0.56 -7.46
N ASP A 40 -5.55 1.30 -7.47
CA ASP A 40 -4.76 1.60 -6.26
C ASP A 40 -5.59 2.34 -5.21
N TYR A 41 -6.33 3.39 -5.59
CA TYR A 41 -7.21 4.12 -4.67
C TYR A 41 -8.34 3.24 -4.11
N PHE A 42 -8.85 2.29 -4.90
CA PHE A 42 -9.83 1.33 -4.45
C PHE A 42 -9.26 0.37 -3.40
N TYR A 43 -8.05 -0.14 -3.61
CA TYR A 43 -7.36 -1.02 -2.68
C TYR A 43 -6.92 -0.30 -1.40
N ARG A 44 -6.58 0.99 -1.45
CA ARG A 44 -6.40 1.82 -0.25
C ARG A 44 -7.70 2.02 0.54
N GLY A 45 -8.85 1.83 -0.11
CA GLY A 45 -10.16 1.78 0.53
C GLY A 45 -10.90 3.08 0.65
N TYR A 46 -10.44 4.12 -0.04
CA TYR A 46 -11.12 5.40 -0.16
C TYR A 46 -12.58 5.24 -0.60
N GLN A 47 -13.49 6.03 -0.05
CA GLN A 47 -14.88 6.08 -0.54
C GLN A 47 -14.94 6.66 -1.96
N TYR A 48 -16.04 6.42 -2.69
CA TYR A 48 -16.17 6.90 -4.07
C TYR A 48 -15.99 8.43 -4.19
N SER A 49 -16.51 9.20 -3.24
CA SER A 49 -16.33 10.66 -3.17
C SER A 49 -14.85 11.04 -3.04
N ALA A 50 -14.10 10.35 -2.18
CA ALA A 50 -12.68 10.57 -1.99
C ALA A 50 -11.86 10.20 -3.24
N ILE A 51 -12.18 9.07 -3.89
CA ILE A 51 -11.54 8.68 -5.16
C ILE A 51 -11.73 9.77 -6.21
N LEU A 52 -12.95 10.30 -6.36
CA LEU A 52 -13.21 11.39 -7.32
C LEU A 52 -12.47 12.68 -6.97
N GLY A 53 -12.40 13.02 -5.67
CA GLY A 53 -11.64 14.19 -5.21
C GLY A 53 -10.15 14.06 -5.48
N LEU A 54 -9.58 12.87 -5.25
CA LEU A 54 -8.18 12.57 -5.53
C LEU A 54 -7.88 12.62 -7.03
N LEU A 55 -8.74 12.02 -7.86
CA LEU A 55 -8.63 12.07 -9.32
C LEU A 55 -8.64 13.50 -9.87
N LYS A 56 -9.52 14.34 -9.32
CA LYS A 56 -9.60 15.75 -9.69
C LYS A 56 -8.35 16.53 -9.25
N LYS A 57 -7.83 16.26 -8.06
CA LYS A 57 -6.71 17.01 -7.46
C LYS A 57 -5.36 16.63 -8.06
N HIS A 58 -5.10 15.34 -8.25
CA HIS A 58 -3.77 14.84 -8.63
C HIS A 58 -3.64 14.63 -10.15
N GLN A 59 -4.69 14.16 -10.82
CA GLN A 59 -4.66 13.86 -12.26
C GLN A 59 -5.41 14.89 -13.11
N GLY A 60 -6.13 15.84 -12.49
CA GLY A 60 -6.93 16.84 -13.20
C GLY A 60 -8.16 16.27 -13.91
N VAL A 61 -8.47 14.98 -13.73
CA VAL A 61 -9.58 14.32 -14.43
C VAL A 61 -10.86 14.43 -13.60
N GLN A 62 -11.89 15.05 -14.16
CA GLN A 62 -13.21 15.10 -13.53
C GLN A 62 -14.07 13.95 -14.06
N ILE A 63 -14.40 13.01 -13.18
CA ILE A 63 -15.23 11.85 -13.48
C ILE A 63 -16.49 11.90 -12.62
N HIS A 64 -17.63 11.51 -13.18
CA HIS A 64 -18.85 11.32 -12.39
C HIS A 64 -18.85 9.97 -11.67
N VAL A 65 -19.56 9.89 -10.53
CA VAL A 65 -19.72 8.63 -9.75
C VAL A 65 -20.19 7.47 -10.62
N ARG A 66 -21.07 7.72 -11.60
CA ARG A 66 -21.57 6.69 -12.54
C ARG A 66 -20.44 6.07 -13.37
N THR A 67 -19.55 6.91 -13.91
CA THR A 67 -18.41 6.48 -14.72
C THR A 67 -17.38 5.73 -13.87
N LEU A 68 -17.13 6.19 -12.64
CA LEU A 68 -16.29 5.46 -11.68
C LEU A 68 -16.87 4.08 -11.37
N LYS A 69 -18.17 3.98 -11.08
CA LYS A 69 -18.84 2.69 -10.84
C LYS A 69 -18.78 1.76 -12.06
N ARG A 70 -18.90 2.30 -13.27
CA ARG A 70 -18.78 1.52 -14.51
C ARG A 70 -17.37 0.96 -14.67
N LYS A 71 -16.33 1.78 -14.54
CA LYS A 71 -14.92 1.35 -14.58
C LYS A 71 -14.61 0.29 -13.52
N LEU A 72 -15.05 0.49 -12.28
CA LEU A 72 -14.90 -0.53 -11.22
C LEU A 72 -15.58 -1.85 -11.56
N LYS A 73 -16.72 -1.83 -12.26
CA LYS A 73 -17.40 -3.05 -12.72
C LYS A 73 -16.63 -3.74 -13.85
N GLU A 74 -16.12 -2.97 -14.81
CA GLU A 74 -15.28 -3.47 -15.91
C GLU A 74 -13.99 -4.10 -15.37
N LEU A 75 -13.40 -3.52 -14.33
CA LEU A 75 -12.23 -4.05 -13.62
C LEU A 75 -12.57 -5.20 -12.64
N GLY A 76 -13.85 -5.59 -12.50
CA GLY A 76 -14.26 -6.65 -11.57
C GLY A 76 -14.12 -6.31 -10.08
N LEU A 77 -13.85 -5.05 -9.72
CA LEU A 77 -13.56 -4.61 -8.36
C LEU A 77 -14.84 -4.43 -7.54
N LYS A 78 -15.08 -5.35 -6.60
CA LYS A 78 -16.23 -5.32 -5.67
C LYS A 78 -15.80 -5.18 -4.22
N ARG A 79 -16.56 -4.40 -3.43
CA ARG A 79 -16.27 -4.19 -2.00
C ARG A 79 -16.78 -5.29 -1.07
N ARG A 80 -17.85 -5.98 -1.43
CA ARG A 80 -18.56 -6.94 -0.55
C ARG A 80 -18.60 -8.38 -1.08
N GLU A 81 -18.26 -8.60 -2.35
CA GLU A 81 -18.26 -9.91 -2.99
C GLU A 81 -16.89 -10.11 -3.65
N ALA A 82 -15.91 -10.49 -2.85
CA ALA A 82 -14.68 -11.06 -3.40
C ALA A 82 -14.84 -12.58 -3.29
N ASN A 83 -14.80 -13.28 -4.42
CA ASN A 83 -14.53 -14.71 -4.44
C ASN A 83 -13.07 -14.85 -4.02
N TYR A 84 -12.81 -14.99 -2.72
CA TYR A 84 -11.49 -15.30 -2.22
C TYR A 84 -11.41 -16.81 -2.01
N ASP A 85 -10.36 -17.42 -2.54
CA ASP A 85 -10.04 -18.80 -2.21
C ASP A 85 -9.39 -18.82 -0.83
N GLU A 86 -9.97 -19.58 0.10
CA GLU A 86 -9.54 -19.59 1.50
C GLU A 86 -8.09 -20.06 1.66
N GLU A 87 -7.64 -20.95 0.77
CA GLU A 87 -6.26 -21.45 0.75
C GLU A 87 -5.25 -20.37 0.36
N THR A 88 -5.55 -19.58 -0.69
CA THR A 88 -4.72 -18.43 -1.07
C THR A 88 -4.64 -17.39 0.05
N VAL A 89 -5.74 -17.11 0.74
CA VAL A 89 -5.76 -16.18 1.88
C VAL A 89 -4.88 -16.69 3.01
N ARG A 90 -4.93 -17.99 3.31
CA ARG A 90 -4.09 -18.63 4.34
C ARG A 90 -2.61 -18.46 4.02
N GLN A 91 -2.20 -18.77 2.79
CA GLN A 91 -0.81 -18.63 2.34
C GLN A 91 -0.31 -17.18 2.43
N CYS A 92 -1.10 -16.21 1.97
CA CYS A 92 -0.72 -14.79 2.09
C CYS A 92 -0.61 -14.35 3.55
N ILE A 93 -1.49 -14.83 4.46
CA ILE A 93 -1.40 -14.53 5.89
C ILE A 93 -0.08 -15.07 6.47
N GLU A 94 0.29 -16.30 6.15
CA GLU A 94 1.54 -16.90 6.62
C GLU A 94 2.77 -16.13 6.14
N GLN A 95 2.81 -15.76 4.85
CA GLN A 95 3.87 -14.94 4.29
C GLN A 95 4.01 -13.60 5.03
N GLU A 96 2.90 -12.91 5.24
CA GLU A 96 2.85 -11.63 5.94
C GLU A 96 3.28 -11.72 7.42
N MET A 97 2.98 -12.85 8.07
CA MET A 97 3.39 -13.12 9.44
C MET A 97 4.91 -13.36 9.54
N GLN A 98 5.51 -14.02 8.55
CA GLN A 98 6.95 -14.22 8.49
C GLN A 98 7.69 -12.89 8.28
N GLU A 99 7.19 -12.04 7.38
CA GLU A 99 7.81 -10.75 7.06
C GLU A 99 7.72 -9.73 8.20
N ALA A 100 6.57 -9.63 8.88
CA ALA A 100 6.35 -8.62 9.93
C ALA A 100 6.64 -9.11 11.36
N GLY A 101 6.81 -10.42 11.56
CA GLY A 101 7.15 -11.04 12.84
C GLY A 101 6.19 -10.63 13.97
N SER A 102 6.75 -10.14 15.09
CA SER A 102 5.95 -9.81 16.29
C SER A 102 4.89 -8.71 16.06
N LEU A 103 5.13 -7.81 15.10
CA LEU A 103 4.23 -6.70 14.75
C LEU A 103 3.00 -7.16 13.94
N ALA A 104 2.98 -8.42 13.48
CA ALA A 104 1.93 -8.99 12.63
C ALA A 104 0.64 -9.30 13.42
N GLY A 105 -0.07 -8.27 13.88
CA GLY A 105 -1.43 -8.41 14.39
C GLY A 105 -2.45 -8.55 13.26
N TYR A 106 -3.61 -9.16 13.52
CA TYR A 106 -4.66 -9.35 12.49
C TYR A 106 -5.12 -8.05 11.80
N ARG A 107 -5.03 -6.90 12.47
CA ARG A 107 -5.33 -5.58 11.88
C ARG A 107 -4.31 -5.18 10.83
N TYR A 108 -3.03 -5.41 11.12
CA TYR A 108 -1.94 -5.16 10.21
C TYR A 108 -2.04 -6.08 9.01
N ILE A 109 -2.20 -7.39 9.24
CA ILE A 109 -2.32 -8.39 8.18
C ILE A 109 -3.52 -8.09 7.28
N TRP A 110 -4.67 -7.76 7.85
CA TRP A 110 -5.85 -7.35 7.08
C TRP A 110 -5.57 -6.16 6.15
N HIS A 111 -4.78 -5.19 6.61
CA HIS A 111 -4.40 -4.04 5.80
C HIS A 111 -3.35 -4.40 4.74
N ALA A 112 -2.38 -5.25 5.09
CA ALA A 112 -1.34 -5.72 4.18
C ALA A 112 -1.91 -6.56 3.04
N LEU A 113 -2.81 -7.51 3.33
CA LEU A 113 -3.54 -8.30 2.33
C LEU A 113 -4.25 -7.41 1.31
N ARG A 114 -4.82 -6.29 1.78
CA ARG A 114 -5.54 -5.37 0.93
C ARG A 114 -4.61 -4.53 0.03
N LEU A 115 -3.50 -4.05 0.59
CA LEU A 115 -2.58 -3.15 -0.12
C LEU A 115 -1.60 -3.88 -1.03
N ARG A 116 -1.02 -4.99 -0.57
CA ARG A 116 0.04 -5.73 -1.28
C ARG A 116 -0.50 -6.84 -2.14
N HIS A 117 -1.44 -7.62 -1.61
CA HIS A 117 -2.00 -8.79 -2.29
C HIS A 117 -3.30 -8.46 -3.02
N HIS A 118 -3.82 -7.24 -2.90
CA HIS A 118 -5.07 -6.80 -3.53
C HIS A 118 -6.28 -7.68 -3.16
N LEU A 119 -6.21 -8.34 -1.99
CA LEU A 119 -7.26 -9.23 -1.49
C LEU A 119 -8.20 -8.47 -0.54
N ASN A 120 -9.47 -8.38 -0.92
CA ASN A 120 -10.49 -7.72 -0.12
C ASN A 120 -11.23 -8.73 0.79
N VAL A 121 -10.57 -9.14 1.86
CA VAL A 121 -11.08 -10.13 2.82
C VAL A 121 -11.75 -9.44 4.02
N PRO A 122 -12.87 -9.96 4.55
CA PRO A 122 -13.45 -9.45 5.79
C PRO A 122 -12.49 -9.62 6.96
N ARG A 123 -12.31 -8.55 7.74
CA ARG A 123 -11.41 -8.52 8.90
C ARG A 123 -11.69 -9.64 9.93
N ARG A 124 -12.95 -10.05 10.08
CA ARG A 124 -13.33 -11.17 10.96
C ARG A 124 -12.72 -12.48 10.50
N LEU A 125 -12.70 -12.76 9.20
CA LEU A 125 -12.15 -13.99 8.64
C LEU A 125 -10.63 -14.04 8.86
N VAL A 126 -9.92 -12.95 8.58
CA VAL A 126 -8.47 -12.84 8.86
C VAL A 126 -8.17 -13.15 10.33
N ALA A 127 -9.00 -12.66 11.26
CA ALA A 127 -8.81 -12.94 12.68
C ALA A 127 -9.08 -14.41 13.06
N ILE A 128 -10.00 -15.08 12.38
CA ILE A 128 -10.28 -16.51 12.57
C ILE A 128 -9.10 -17.33 12.06
N ILE A 129 -8.71 -17.13 10.80
CA ILE A 129 -7.59 -17.85 10.16
C ILE A 129 -6.29 -17.63 10.94
N MET A 130 -5.99 -16.40 11.34
CA MET A 130 -4.79 -16.12 12.13
C MET A 130 -4.79 -16.82 13.48
N LYS A 131 -5.95 -16.99 14.12
CA LYS A 131 -6.08 -17.72 15.38
C LYS A 131 -5.89 -19.23 15.18
N GLU A 132 -6.23 -19.76 14.01
CA GLU A 132 -5.95 -21.16 13.66
C GLU A 132 -4.46 -21.39 13.43
N ILE A 133 -3.76 -20.46 12.76
CA ILE A 133 -2.32 -20.56 12.47
C ILE A 133 -1.47 -20.33 13.73
N ASP A 134 -1.76 -19.27 14.51
CA ASP A 134 -0.97 -18.86 15.68
C ASP A 134 -1.88 -18.55 16.89
N PRO A 135 -2.40 -19.59 17.56
CA PRO A 135 -3.24 -19.40 18.73
C PRO A 135 -2.46 -18.79 19.90
N ASP A 136 -1.17 -19.07 20.01
CA ASP A 136 -0.30 -18.58 21.09
C ASP A 136 -0.01 -17.08 20.96
N GLY A 137 0.39 -16.60 19.78
CA GLY A 137 0.63 -15.18 19.56
C GLY A 137 -0.65 -14.36 19.61
N VAL A 138 -1.82 -14.93 19.29
CA VAL A 138 -3.11 -14.28 19.56
C VAL A 138 -3.38 -14.19 21.07
N ARG A 139 -3.15 -15.26 21.84
CA ARG A 139 -3.28 -15.25 23.31
C ARG A 139 -2.34 -14.23 23.96
N ALA A 140 -1.08 -14.23 23.57
CA ALA A 140 -0.06 -13.32 24.09
C ALA A 140 -0.44 -11.85 23.87
N ARG A 141 -0.91 -11.49 22.66
CA ARG A 141 -1.39 -10.14 22.35
C ARG A 141 -2.67 -9.78 23.12
N ARG A 142 -3.60 -10.74 23.26
CA ARG A 142 -4.85 -10.53 24.02
C ARG A 142 -4.60 -10.31 25.50
N ALA A 143 -3.55 -10.88 26.07
CA ALA A 143 -3.17 -10.69 27.46
C ALA A 143 -2.78 -9.24 27.80
N GLY A 144 -2.56 -8.37 26.78
CA GLY A 144 -2.23 -6.96 26.99
C GLY A 144 -0.88 -6.75 27.67
N ARG A 145 -0.02 -7.77 27.69
CA ARG A 145 1.28 -7.72 28.34
C ARG A 145 2.32 -7.26 27.34
N LEU A 146 2.93 -6.10 27.59
CA LEU A 146 4.08 -5.65 26.83
C LEU A 146 5.25 -6.61 27.08
N THR A 147 5.73 -7.28 26.04
CA THR A 147 7.02 -7.98 26.08
C THR A 147 8.12 -6.93 26.08
N ARG A 148 8.72 -6.67 27.25
CA ARG A 148 9.86 -5.78 27.37
C ARG A 148 11.04 -6.37 26.61
N ARG A 149 11.76 -5.52 25.87
CA ARG A 149 13.03 -5.89 25.23
C ARG A 149 14.01 -6.32 26.32
N ASN A 150 14.68 -7.45 26.12
CA ASN A 150 15.70 -7.91 27.04
C ASN A 150 17.02 -7.25 26.66
N TYR A 151 17.49 -6.29 27.47
CA TYR A 151 18.77 -5.63 27.23
C TYR A 151 19.87 -6.48 27.87
N ILE A 152 20.65 -7.16 27.04
CA ILE A 152 21.84 -7.87 27.49
C ILE A 152 23.01 -6.91 27.34
N SER A 153 23.50 -6.35 28.46
CA SER A 153 24.71 -5.54 28.47
C SER A 153 25.93 -6.42 28.78
N LEU A 154 26.90 -6.46 27.87
CA LEU A 154 28.13 -7.24 28.04
C LEU A 154 29.15 -6.57 29.00
N GLY A 155 28.86 -5.37 29.50
CA GLY A 155 29.70 -4.67 30.46
C GLY A 155 29.27 -3.23 30.74
N PRO A 156 29.97 -2.54 31.66
CA PRO A 156 29.76 -1.12 31.94
C PRO A 156 30.03 -0.32 30.66
N ASN A 157 29.07 0.53 30.25
CA ASN A 157 29.04 1.33 29.01
C ASN A 157 28.55 0.63 27.72
N PHE A 158 28.13 -0.64 27.74
CA PHE A 158 27.71 -1.32 26.51
C PHE A 158 26.38 -0.82 25.93
N ALA A 159 25.47 -0.30 26.76
CA ALA A 159 24.20 0.24 26.31
C ALA A 159 23.83 1.48 27.12
N TRP A 160 23.69 2.61 26.44
CA TRP A 160 23.11 3.83 27.00
C TRP A 160 21.78 4.06 26.30
N HIS A 161 20.69 4.17 27.06
CA HIS A 161 19.35 4.49 26.58
C HIS A 161 18.81 5.63 27.44
N ILE A 162 18.33 6.69 26.82
CA ILE A 162 17.59 7.77 27.46
C ILE A 162 16.15 7.70 26.95
N ASP A 163 15.19 7.79 27.87
CA ASP A 163 13.75 7.82 27.59
C ASP A 163 13.28 9.24 27.25
#